data_AF-R7HHN3-F1
#
_entry.id   AF-R7HHN3-F1
#
_cell.length_a   1.000
_cell.length_b   1.000
_cell.length_c   1.000
_cell.angle_alpha   90.00
_cell.angle_beta   90.00
_cell.angle_gamma   90.00
#
_symmetry.space_group_name_H-M   'P 1'
#
loop_
_entity.id
_entity.type
_entity.pdbx_description
1 polymer ?
#
loop_
_entity_poly.entity_id
_entity_poly.type
_entity_poly.pdbx_seq_one_letter_code
_entity_poly.pdbx_strand_id
1 'polypeptide(L)'
;MKERYNVLKHIYQNYLILIIKNNKYYTFDEDKIIFNYINRNLNKYEINYIILDNLDIIVKKEYENNNYLNYYFKINLINILERRLLNEK
;
A
#
# COMPACT_ATOMS: atom_id res chain seq x y z
N MET A 1 2.71 -5.75 -14.73
CA MET A 1 2.07 -4.89 -13.70
C MET A 1 2.77 -5.07 -12.36
N LYS A 2 2.94 -6.31 -11.85
CA LYS A 2 3.72 -6.58 -10.64
C LYS A 2 5.18 -6.08 -10.73
N GLU A 3 5.87 -6.32 -11.85
CA GLU A 3 7.24 -5.79 -12.02
C GLU A 3 7.33 -4.26 -11.91
N ARG A 4 6.36 -3.53 -12.47
CA ARG A 4 6.32 -2.06 -12.35
C ARG A 4 6.12 -1.62 -10.91
N TYR A 5 5.25 -2.32 -10.18
CA TYR A 5 5.09 -2.13 -8.75
C TYR A 5 6.40 -2.40 -8.00
N ASN A 6 7.09 -3.52 -8.28
CA ASN A 6 8.35 -3.89 -7.61
C ASN A 6 9.43 -2.82 -7.80
N VAL A 7 9.61 -2.33 -9.03
CA VAL A 7 10.59 -1.27 -9.35
C VAL A 7 10.30 -0.02 -8.54
N LEU A 8 9.04 0.45 -8.53
CA LEU A 8 8.70 1.66 -7.80
C LEU A 8 8.70 1.47 -6.30
N LYS A 9 8.34 0.29 -5.81
CA LYS A 9 8.41 0.00 -4.39
C LYS A 9 9.85 -0.01 -3.88
N HIS A 10 10.80 -0.46 -4.70
CA HIS A 10 12.22 -0.40 -4.39
C HIS A 10 12.71 1.05 -4.23
N ILE A 11 12.24 1.96 -5.10
CA ILE A 11 12.61 3.38 -5.09
C ILE A 11 11.85 4.15 -3.97
N TYR A 12 10.58 3.84 -3.79
CA TYR A 12 9.64 4.54 -2.90
C TYR A 12 9.13 3.60 -1.80
N GLN A 13 10.04 3.16 -0.93
CA GLN A 13 9.77 2.11 0.07
C GLN A 13 8.60 2.45 1.02
N ASN A 14 8.49 3.73 1.42
CA ASN A 14 7.48 4.21 2.36
C ASN A 14 6.26 4.84 1.67
N TYR A 15 5.97 4.45 0.43
CA TYR A 15 4.80 4.90 -0.32
C TYR A 15 3.88 3.72 -0.60
N LEU A 16 2.58 3.99 -0.55
CA LEU A 16 1.58 3.13 -1.14
C LEU A 16 1.62 3.29 -2.66
N ILE A 17 1.96 2.22 -3.38
CA ILE A 17 2.06 2.25 -4.85
C ILE A 17 0.78 1.69 -5.47
N LEU A 18 0.12 2.50 -6.28
CA LEU A 18 -1.10 2.15 -7.01
C LEU A 18 -0.86 2.25 -8.52
N ILE A 19 -1.41 1.30 -9.26
CA ILE A 19 -1.44 1.30 -10.72
C ILE A 19 -2.90 1.43 -11.16
N ILE A 20 -3.23 2.45 -11.95
CA ILE A 20 -4.53 2.56 -12.59
C ILE A 20 -4.53 1.76 -13.90
N LYS A 21 -5.58 0.99 -14.12
CA LYS A 21 -5.88 0.33 -15.41
C LYS A 21 -7.38 0.17 -15.52
N ASN A 22 -7.97 0.57 -16.66
CA ASN A 22 -9.41 0.50 -16.89
C ASN A 22 -10.23 1.14 -15.75
N ASN A 23 -9.83 2.33 -15.30
CA ASN A 23 -10.43 3.08 -14.17
C ASN A 23 -10.46 2.34 -12.82
N LYS A 24 -9.63 1.30 -12.66
CA LYS A 24 -9.50 0.55 -11.40
C LYS A 24 -8.08 0.64 -10.87
N TYR A 25 -7.97 0.73 -9.55
CA TYR A 25 -6.69 0.72 -8.85
C TYR A 25 -6.24 -0.70 -8.55
N TYR A 26 -4.96 -0.96 -8.81
CA TYR A 26 -4.28 -2.22 -8.55
C TYR A 26 -3.03 -1.96 -7.70
N THR A 27 -2.78 -2.84 -6.74
CA THR A 27 -1.58 -2.84 -5.91
C THR A 27 -1.30 -4.25 -5.42
N PHE A 28 -0.13 -4.49 -4.84
CA PHE A 28 0.40 -5.81 -4.54
C PHE A 28 0.93 -5.89 -3.12
N ASP A 29 1.19 -7.12 -2.69
CA ASP A 29 1.88 -7.45 -1.44
C ASP A 29 1.31 -6.66 -0.23
N GLU A 30 2.12 -6.04 0.61
CA GLU A 30 1.64 -5.35 1.83
C GLU A 30 0.81 -4.10 1.51
N ASP A 31 1.11 -3.41 0.41
CA ASP A 31 0.34 -2.24 -0.04
C ASP A 31 -1.11 -2.63 -0.35
N LYS A 32 -1.34 -3.83 -0.87
CA LYS A 32 -2.70 -4.34 -1.09
C LYS A 32 -3.47 -4.50 0.22
N ILE A 33 -2.80 -4.97 1.27
CA ILE A 33 -3.43 -5.13 2.57
C ILE A 33 -3.72 -3.76 3.19
N ILE A 34 -2.75 -2.83 3.13
CA ILE A 34 -2.91 -1.45 3.59
C ILE A 34 -4.08 -0.77 2.85
N PHE A 35 -4.11 -0.85 1.52
CA PHE A 35 -5.13 -0.21 0.69
C PHE A 35 -6.55 -0.72 0.99
N ASN A 36 -6.69 -2.02 1.28
CA ASN A 36 -7.95 -2.60 1.71
C ASN A 36 -8.32 -2.16 3.13
N TYR A 37 -7.35 -2.13 4.06
CA TYR A 37 -7.56 -1.72 5.44
C TYR A 37 -8.07 -0.28 5.56
N ILE A 38 -7.52 0.64 4.76
CA ILE A 38 -7.94 2.05 4.72
C ILE A 38 -9.24 2.28 3.94
N ASN A 39 -9.94 1.22 3.54
CA ASN A 39 -11.13 1.28 2.69
C ASN A 39 -10.95 2.18 1.45
N ARG A 40 -9.75 2.13 0.86
CA ARG A 40 -9.36 2.91 -0.33
C ARG A 40 -9.43 4.44 -0.17
N ASN A 41 -9.49 4.96 1.07
CA ASN A 41 -9.49 6.40 1.33
C ASN A 41 -8.06 6.92 1.48
N LEU A 42 -7.47 7.34 0.36
CA LEU A 42 -6.06 7.74 0.29
C LEU A 42 -5.71 9.01 1.07
N ASN A 43 -6.69 9.87 1.35
CA ASN A 43 -6.42 11.19 1.94
C ASN A 43 -6.60 11.20 3.46
N LYS A 44 -7.46 10.33 4.00
CA LYS A 44 -7.83 10.34 5.42
C LYS A 44 -6.69 9.91 6.35
N TYR A 45 -5.76 9.11 5.87
CA TYR A 45 -4.80 8.41 6.73
C TYR A 45 -3.36 8.92 6.61
N GLU A 46 -3.13 9.99 5.84
CA GLU A 46 -1.81 10.62 5.67
C GLU A 46 -0.72 9.60 5.29
N ILE A 47 -1.04 8.74 4.33
CA ILE A 47 -0.09 7.76 3.80
C ILE A 47 0.44 8.34 2.48
N ASN A 48 1.76 8.46 2.36
CA ASN A 48 2.36 8.85 1.09
C ASN A 48 1.96 7.86 0.01
N TYR A 49 1.54 8.33 -1.16
CA TYR A 49 1.11 7.44 -2.22
C TYR A 49 1.51 7.94 -3.61
N ILE A 50 1.72 6.97 -4.50
CA ILE A 50 1.97 7.20 -5.92
C ILE A 50 0.89 6.47 -6.70
N ILE A 51 0.30 7.14 -7.68
CA ILE A 51 -0.60 6.54 -8.67
C ILE A 51 0.09 6.60 -10.02
N LEU A 52 0.15 5.44 -10.67
CA LEU A 52 0.74 5.25 -11.99
C LEU A 52 -0.34 4.98 -13.01
N ASP A 53 -0.30 5.69 -14.13
CA ASP A 53 -0.94 5.24 -15.35
C ASP A 53 0.14 4.73 -16.31
N ASN A 54 0.09 3.45 -16.63
CA ASN A 54 1.15 2.75 -17.35
C ASN A 54 2.56 2.89 -16.72
N LEU A 55 3.41 3.80 -17.23
CA LEU A 55 4.76 4.11 -16.74
C LEU A 55 4.86 5.52 -16.14
N ASP A 56 3.81 6.32 -16.27
CA ASP A 56 3.81 7.71 -15.85
C ASP A 56 3.24 7.85 -14.45
N ILE A 57 3.94 8.59 -13.60
CA ILE A 57 3.43 8.98 -12.29
C ILE A 57 2.41 10.11 -12.51
N ILE A 58 1.12 9.78 -12.41
CA ILE A 58 0.04 10.75 -12.57
C ILE A 58 -0.31 11.47 -11.26
N VAL A 59 -0.03 10.84 -10.12
CA VAL A 59 -0.17 11.47 -8.80
C VAL A 59 0.99 11.04 -7.92
N LYS A 60 1.60 12.00 -7.26
CA LYS A 60 2.51 11.78 -6.14
C LYS A 60 2.04 12.66 -4.99
N LYS A 61 1.63 12.04 -3.89
CA LYS A 61 1.17 12.74 -2.69
C LYS A 61 2.11 12.44 -1.53
N GLU A 62 2.61 13.51 -0.93
CA GLU A 62 3.49 13.47 0.23
C GLU A 62 2.79 14.20 1.39
N TYR A 63 2.85 13.59 2.56
CA TYR A 63 2.40 14.15 3.83
C TYR A 63 3.61 14.36 4.72
N GLU A 64 3.59 15.43 5.52
CA GLU A 64 4.62 15.72 6.52
C GLU A 64 4.72 14.56 7.54
N ASN A 65 3.56 14.06 7.99
CA ASN A 65 3.44 12.92 8.88
C ASN A 65 3.04 11.66 8.11
N ASN A 66 3.99 11.07 7.38
CA ASN A 66 3.72 9.85 6.61
C ASN A 66 3.47 8.63 7.52
N ASN A 67 2.22 8.17 7.59
CA ASN A 67 1.82 7.02 8.40
C ASN A 67 2.05 5.65 7.76
N TYR A 68 2.68 5.57 6.58
CA TYR A 68 2.86 4.30 5.87
C TYR A 68 3.43 3.18 6.76
N LEU A 69 4.53 3.44 7.48
CA LEU A 69 5.16 2.44 8.35
C LEU A 69 4.26 2.02 9.53
N ASN A 70 3.49 2.96 10.08
CA ASN A 70 2.54 2.66 11.16
C ASN A 70 1.51 1.62 10.70
N TYR A 71 0.95 1.79 9.50
CA TYR A 71 0.01 0.82 8.93
C TYR A 71 0.68 -0.50 8.55
N TYR A 72 1.89 -0.46 7.99
CA TYR A 72 2.68 -1.65 7.69
C TYR A 72 2.89 -2.51 8.94
N PHE A 73 3.35 -1.92 10.04
CA PHE A 73 3.56 -2.64 11.30
C PHE A 73 2.26 -3.18 11.89
N LYS A 74 1.20 -2.36 11.88
CA LYS A 74 -0.12 -2.77 12.39
C LYS A 74 -0.65 -4.01 11.68
N ILE A 75 -0.55 -4.05 10.36
CA ILE A 75 -1.00 -5.18 9.54
C ILE A 75 -0.15 -6.41 9.79
N ASN A 76 1.18 -6.27 9.85
CA ASN A 76 2.06 -7.39 10.15
C ASN A 76 1.78 -7.98 11.53
N LEU A 77 1.49 -7.14 12.53
CA LEU A 77 1.08 -7.61 13.86
C LEU A 77 -0.22 -8.40 13.80
N ILE A 78 -1.24 -7.90 13.09
CA ILE A 78 -2.52 -8.61 12.89
C ILE A 78 -2.28 -9.98 12.25
N ASN A 79 -1.50 -10.04 11.17
CA ASN A 79 -1.18 -11.30 10.48
C ASN A 79 -0.48 -12.31 11.41
N ILE A 80 0.44 -11.85 12.26
CA ILE A 80 1.11 -12.71 13.24
C ILE A 80 0.11 -13.27 14.26
N LEU A 81 -0.78 -12.43 14.78
CA LEU A 81 -1.79 -12.84 15.76
C LEU A 81 -2.79 -13.83 15.16
N GLU A 82 -3.30 -13.58 13.96
CA GLU A 82 -4.21 -14.48 13.26
C GLU A 82 -3.59 -15.85 13.02
N ARG A 83 -2.31 -15.90 12.61
CA ARG A 83 -1.58 -17.16 12.43
C ARG A 83 -1.45 -17.94 13.74
N ARG A 84 -1.23 -17.27 14.87
CA ARG A 84 -1.18 -17.94 16.18
C ARG A 84 -2.53 -18.52 16.56
N LEU A 85 -3.61 -17.75 16.41
CA LEU A 85 -4.97 -18.21 16.72
C LEU A 85 -5.41 -19.41 15.86
N LEU A 86 -4.94 -19.50 14.62
CA LEU A 86 -5.22 -20.64 13.74
C LEU A 86 -4.43 -21.90 14.12
N ASN A 87 -3.21 -21.75 14.63
CA ASN A 87 -2.36 -22.86 15.05
C ASN A 87 -2.73 -23.41 16.44
N GLU A 88 -3.53 -22.68 17.20
CA GLU A 88 -4.06 -23.10 18.51
C GLU A 88 -5.40 -23.85 18.41
N LYS A 89 -5.97 -23.99 17.20
CA LYS A 89 -7.19 -24.77 16.90
C LYS A 89 -6.84 -26.13 16.29
#